data_AF-A0ABC8R6V7-F1
#
_entry.id   AF-A0ABC8R6V7-F1
#
_cell.length_a   1.000
_cell.length_b   1.000
_cell.length_c   1.000
_cell.angle_alpha   90.00
_cell.angle_beta   90.00
_cell.angle_gamma   90.00
#
_symmetry.space_group_name_H-M   'P 1'
#
loop_
_entity.id
_entity.type
_entity.pdbx_description
1 polymer ?
#
loop_
_entity_poly.entity_id
_entity_poly.type
_entity_poly.pdbx_seq_one_letter_code
_entity_poly.pdbx_strand_id
1 'polypeptide(L)'
;MEFPNREQSHELLPAQVHIWNQIFNSINSMSLKCAIPLSIPDVIHIHGCPMNLFELVDALPIHHKKEKFIYRLMHILIHSDFFVRQKISTNYEGGYLITLASWLLLKDEPFSVTLLLLAMLDPIMTKPWHHMSDKFHNDEPMPFHSTHGRTLWDYTCHEPKLNHLINDAMSSDA
;
A
#
# COMPACT_ATOMS: atom_id res chain seq x y z
N MET A 1 -13.01 29.66 -24.97
CA MET A 1 -13.06 28.83 -23.75
C MET A 1 -14.42 29.10 -23.13
N GLU A 2 -15.41 28.26 -23.42
CA GLU A 2 -16.75 28.42 -22.84
C GLU A 2 -16.71 27.94 -21.39
N PHE A 3 -17.21 28.76 -20.47
CA PHE A 3 -17.37 28.38 -19.07
C PHE A 3 -18.51 27.36 -18.95
N PRO A 4 -18.37 26.36 -18.05
CA PRO A 4 -19.36 25.30 -17.98
C PRO A 4 -20.73 25.82 -17.55
N ASN A 5 -21.79 25.35 -18.21
CA ASN A 5 -23.18 25.74 -17.95
C ASN A 5 -23.65 25.23 -16.56
N ARG A 6 -24.77 25.73 -16.03
CA ARG A 6 -25.24 25.45 -14.65
C ARG A 6 -25.39 23.94 -14.34
N GLU A 7 -25.73 23.12 -15.33
CA GLU A 7 -25.80 21.65 -15.19
C GLU A 7 -24.41 20.99 -15.07
N GLN A 8 -23.43 21.45 -15.87
CA GLN A 8 -22.02 21.02 -15.77
C GLN A 8 -21.39 21.42 -14.42
N SER A 9 -21.90 22.47 -13.77
CA SER A 9 -21.41 22.87 -12.44
C SER A 9 -21.72 21.84 -11.34
N HIS A 10 -22.83 21.08 -11.47
CA HIS A 10 -23.19 20.04 -10.50
C HIS A 10 -22.39 18.74 -10.72
N GLU A 11 -21.94 18.48 -11.94
CA GLU A 11 -21.09 17.33 -12.29
C GLU A 11 -19.59 17.59 -12.06
N LEU A 12 -19.18 18.86 -11.97
CA LEU A 12 -17.80 19.25 -11.78
C LEU A 12 -17.21 18.72 -10.46
N LEU A 13 -17.95 18.83 -9.36
CA LEU A 13 -17.47 18.39 -8.05
C LEU A 13 -17.26 16.86 -7.98
N PRO A 14 -18.21 16.00 -8.41
CA PRO A 14 -17.96 14.56 -8.55
C PRO A 14 -16.76 14.23 -9.45
N ALA A 15 -16.60 14.92 -10.58
CA ALA A 15 -15.46 14.70 -11.48
C ALA A 15 -14.12 15.07 -10.81
N GLN A 16 -14.07 16.17 -10.06
CA GLN A 16 -12.89 16.56 -9.28
C GLN A 16 -12.56 15.54 -8.20
N VAL A 17 -13.56 15.06 -7.46
CA VAL A 17 -13.39 14.00 -6.45
C VAL A 17 -12.83 12.73 -7.08
N HIS A 18 -13.35 12.32 -8.23
CA HIS A 18 -12.85 11.16 -8.95
C HIS A 18 -11.36 11.31 -9.34
N ILE A 19 -10.97 12.48 -9.87
CA ILE A 19 -9.57 12.77 -10.20
C ILE A 19 -8.68 12.79 -8.95
N TRP A 20 -9.12 13.42 -7.87
CA TRP A 20 -8.36 13.45 -6.61
C TRP A 20 -8.15 12.05 -6.04
N ASN A 21 -9.21 11.23 -6.03
CA ASN A 21 -9.09 9.84 -5.58
C ASN A 21 -8.05 9.09 -6.42
N GLN A 22 -8.03 9.27 -7.75
CA GLN A 22 -7.04 8.64 -8.62
C GLN A 22 -5.61 9.14 -8.35
N ILE A 23 -5.41 10.46 -8.18
CA ILE A 23 -4.09 11.05 -7.88
C ILE A 23 -3.55 10.51 -6.55
N PHE A 24 -4.39 10.49 -5.51
CA PHE A 24 -3.98 10.13 -4.17
C PHE A 24 -4.02 8.63 -3.87
N ASN A 25 -4.57 7.79 -4.75
CA ASN A 25 -4.64 6.34 -4.53
C ASN A 25 -3.25 5.69 -4.34
N SER A 26 -2.21 6.27 -4.95
CA SER A 26 -0.82 5.85 -4.75
C SER A 26 -0.37 5.96 -3.28
N ILE A 27 -0.88 6.93 -2.52
CA ILE A 27 -0.60 7.12 -1.10
C ILE A 27 -1.15 5.94 -0.29
N ASN A 28 -2.33 5.41 -0.64
CA ASN A 28 -2.91 4.26 0.03
C ASN A 28 -2.02 3.02 -0.13
N SER A 29 -1.54 2.78 -1.36
CA SER A 29 -0.62 1.68 -1.67
C SER A 29 0.71 1.82 -0.90
N MET A 30 1.29 3.01 -0.88
CA MET A 30 2.57 3.25 -0.18
C MET A 30 2.41 3.22 1.35
N SER A 31 1.26 3.63 1.86
CA SER A 31 0.91 3.50 3.28
C SER A 31 0.82 2.04 3.68
N LEU A 32 0.20 1.20 2.84
CA LEU A 32 0.15 -0.24 3.07
C LEU A 32 1.54 -0.88 3.06
N LYS A 33 2.36 -0.53 2.05
CA LYS A 33 3.77 -0.97 1.98
C LYS A 33 4.54 -0.59 3.25
N CYS A 34 4.29 0.58 3.81
CA CYS A 34 4.94 1.06 5.03
C CYS A 34 4.57 0.23 6.28
N ALA A 35 3.34 -0.27 6.36
CA ALA A 35 2.85 -1.04 7.50
C ALA A 35 3.56 -2.40 7.66
N ILE A 36 3.99 -3.01 6.55
CA ILE A 36 4.63 -4.33 6.52
C ILE A 36 5.99 -4.36 7.24
N PRO A 37 7.01 -3.55 6.88
CA PRO A 37 8.30 -3.58 7.56
C PRO A 37 8.20 -3.12 9.02
N LEU A 38 7.16 -2.35 9.37
CA LEU A 38 6.85 -2.00 10.76
C LEU A 38 6.18 -3.16 11.53
N SER A 39 5.78 -4.23 10.84
CA SER A 39 5.05 -5.38 11.43
C SER A 39 3.73 -4.99 12.11
N ILE A 40 3.06 -3.93 11.62
CA ILE A 40 1.78 -3.46 12.19
C ILE A 40 0.70 -4.56 12.15
N PRO A 41 0.47 -5.28 11.03
CA PRO A 41 -0.53 -6.34 11.00
C PRO A 41 -0.24 -7.43 12.03
N ASP A 42 1.01 -7.89 12.10
CA ASP A 42 1.43 -8.96 13.02
C ASP A 42 1.27 -8.54 14.49
N VAL A 43 1.71 -7.32 14.85
CA VAL A 43 1.63 -6.80 16.21
C VAL A 43 0.18 -6.73 16.69
N ILE A 44 -0.73 -6.21 15.86
CA ILE A 44 -2.16 -6.12 16.21
C ILE A 44 -2.78 -7.52 16.28
N HIS A 45 -2.40 -8.43 15.37
CA HIS A 45 -2.90 -9.81 15.38
C HIS A 45 -2.48 -10.57 16.65
N ILE A 46 -1.20 -10.52 17.00
CA ILE A 46 -0.63 -11.18 18.18
C ILE A 46 -1.25 -10.64 19.48
N HIS A 47 -1.59 -9.35 19.52
CA HIS A 47 -2.27 -8.75 20.67
C HIS A 47 -3.65 -9.39 20.94
N GLY A 48 -4.35 -9.86 19.89
CA GLY A 48 -5.56 -10.68 20.00
C GLY A 48 -6.83 -9.95 20.42
N CYS A 49 -6.76 -8.66 20.76
CA CYS A 49 -7.90 -7.81 21.07
C CYS A 49 -7.69 -6.39 20.50
N PRO A 50 -8.67 -5.47 20.61
CA PRO A 50 -8.50 -4.11 20.07
C PRO A 50 -7.33 -3.39 20.73
N MET A 51 -6.28 -3.12 19.95
CA MET A 51 -5.05 -2.52 20.44
C MET A 51 -5.12 -0.99 20.36
N ASN A 52 -4.95 -0.28 21.47
CA ASN A 52 -4.99 1.18 21.44
C ASN A 52 -3.69 1.78 20.84
N LEU A 53 -3.70 3.08 20.52
CA LEU A 53 -2.55 3.74 19.87
C LEU A 53 -1.27 3.67 20.72
N PHE A 54 -1.39 3.84 22.03
CA PHE A 54 -0.24 3.80 22.93
C PHE A 54 0.39 2.41 22.94
N GLU A 55 -0.43 1.37 23.11
CA GLU A 55 0.02 -0.04 23.07
C GLU A 55 0.66 -0.38 21.73
N LEU A 56 0.07 0.06 20.62
CA LEU A 56 0.64 -0.16 19.30
C LEU A 56 2.01 0.51 19.15
N VAL A 57 2.15 1.78 19.55
CA VAL A 57 3.41 2.51 19.45
C VAL A 57 4.50 1.90 20.35
N ASP A 58 4.12 1.39 21.52
CA ASP A 58 5.03 0.71 22.46
C ASP A 58 5.53 -0.64 21.90
N ALA A 59 4.66 -1.37 21.20
CA ALA A 59 5.00 -2.67 20.60
C ALA A 59 5.79 -2.56 19.29
N LEU A 60 5.76 -1.41 18.60
CA LEU A 60 6.46 -1.20 17.34
C LEU A 60 7.94 -0.83 17.57
N PRO A 61 8.87 -1.27 16.70
CA PRO A 61 10.29 -0.92 16.79
C PRO A 61 10.57 0.51 16.29
N ILE A 62 9.91 1.50 16.90
CA ILE A 62 9.96 2.92 16.50
C ILE A 62 10.26 3.83 17.68
N HIS A 63 10.70 5.07 17.39
CA HIS A 63 10.81 6.09 18.43
C HIS A 63 9.43 6.62 18.83
N HIS A 64 9.10 6.64 20.13
CA HIS A 64 7.82 7.16 20.64
C HIS A 64 7.45 8.57 20.15
N LYS A 65 8.43 9.43 19.85
CA LYS A 65 8.20 10.76 19.24
C LYS A 65 7.49 10.70 17.87
N LYS A 66 7.34 9.51 17.27
CA LYS A 66 6.67 9.27 15.99
C LYS A 66 5.22 8.81 16.13
N GLU A 67 4.66 8.75 17.34
CA GLU A 67 3.26 8.38 17.61
C GLU A 67 2.26 9.05 16.65
N LYS A 68 2.38 10.37 16.44
CA LYS A 68 1.50 11.14 15.53
C LYS A 68 1.54 10.63 14.09
N PHE A 69 2.66 10.08 13.63
CA PHE A 69 2.78 9.50 12.29
C PHE A 69 2.10 8.13 12.21
N ILE A 70 2.22 7.31 13.26
CA ILE A 70 1.48 6.04 13.34
C ILE A 70 -0.02 6.29 13.38
N TYR A 71 -0.48 7.26 14.17
CA TYR A 71 -1.89 7.64 14.18
C TYR A 71 -2.43 7.98 12.79
N ARG A 72 -1.69 8.82 12.03
CA ARG A 72 -2.07 9.20 10.65
C ARG A 72 -2.03 8.01 9.70
N LEU A 73 -1.00 7.17 9.80
CA LEU A 73 -0.87 5.96 8.99
C LEU A 73 -2.06 5.01 9.24
N MET A 74 -2.36 4.71 10.50
CA MET A 74 -3.50 3.87 10.87
C MET A 74 -4.82 4.46 10.36
N HIS A 75 -4.99 5.78 10.40
CA HIS A 75 -6.19 6.41 9.87
C HIS A 75 -6.37 6.18 8.36
N ILE A 76 -5.28 6.25 7.58
CA ILE A 76 -5.29 5.95 6.13
C ILE A 76 -5.63 4.46 5.89
N LEU A 77 -5.00 3.57 6.66
CA LEU A 77 -5.20 2.13 6.51
C LEU A 77 -6.59 1.67 6.95
N ILE A 78 -7.20 2.34 7.93
CA ILE A 78 -8.60 2.11 8.31
C ILE A 78 -9.54 2.58 7.20
N HIS A 79 -9.31 3.76 6.63
CA HIS A 79 -10.10 4.26 5.51
C HIS A 79 -9.95 3.39 4.25
N SER A 80 -8.87 2.60 4.16
CA SER A 80 -8.61 1.64 3.09
C SER A 80 -9.04 0.21 3.46
N ASP A 81 -9.85 0.03 4.52
CA ASP A 81 -10.43 -1.23 4.99
C ASP A 81 -9.45 -2.34 5.39
N PHE A 82 -8.17 -2.00 5.61
CA PHE A 82 -7.19 -2.94 6.17
C PHE A 82 -7.34 -3.11 7.67
N PHE A 83 -7.87 -2.11 8.38
CA PHE A 83 -8.08 -2.20 9.82
C PHE A 83 -9.42 -1.59 10.18
N VAL A 84 -9.97 -1.99 11.32
CA VAL A 84 -11.17 -1.38 11.89
C VAL A 84 -10.89 -0.80 13.26
N ARG A 85 -11.62 0.27 13.59
CA ARG A 85 -11.60 0.89 14.91
C ARG A 85 -12.76 0.33 15.72
N GLN A 86 -12.47 -0.32 16.84
CA GLN A 86 -13.47 -0.82 17.78
C GLN A 86 -13.45 -0.01 19.07
N LYS A 87 -14.63 0.35 19.60
CA LYS A 87 -14.72 1.05 20.88
C LYS A 87 -14.25 0.15 22.01
N ILE A 88 -13.30 0.64 22.81
CA ILE A 88 -12.89 0.04 24.08
C ILE A 88 -13.69 0.74 25.17
N SER A 89 -14.21 0.00 26.14
CA SER A 89 -15.09 0.50 27.21
C SER A 89 -14.51 1.67 28.01
N THR A 90 -13.18 1.87 27.98
CA THR A 90 -12.44 2.84 28.78
C THR A 90 -11.88 4.04 27.98
N ASN A 91 -11.95 4.06 26.65
CA ASN A 91 -11.26 5.07 25.85
C ASN A 91 -12.08 5.59 24.66
N TYR A 92 -12.20 6.92 24.55
CA TYR A 92 -12.90 7.59 23.44
C TYR A 92 -12.26 7.35 22.08
N GLU A 93 -10.96 7.06 22.03
CA GLU A 93 -10.26 6.81 20.78
C GLU A 93 -10.49 5.38 20.24
N GLY A 94 -10.89 4.41 21.07
CA GLY A 94 -11.02 3.00 20.64
C GLY A 94 -9.68 2.33 20.28
N GLY A 95 -9.74 1.05 19.95
CA GLY A 95 -8.59 0.22 19.56
C GLY A 95 -8.66 -0.22 18.10
N TYR A 96 -7.52 -0.65 17.58
CA TYR A 96 -7.33 -1.16 16.24
C TYR A 96 -7.49 -2.69 16.21
N LEU A 97 -8.16 -3.19 15.20
CA LEU A 97 -8.26 -4.61 14.87
C LEU A 97 -7.94 -4.85 13.40
N ILE A 98 -7.39 -6.02 13.11
CA ILE A 98 -7.19 -6.49 11.73
C ILE A 98 -8.54 -6.81 11.06
N THR A 99 -8.58 -6.66 9.75
CA THR A 99 -9.65 -7.20 8.88
C THR A 99 -9.13 -8.45 8.17
N LEU A 100 -9.99 -9.13 7.39
CA LEU A 100 -9.52 -10.21 6.52
C LEU A 100 -8.43 -9.73 5.53
N ALA A 101 -8.51 -8.47 5.08
CA ALA A 101 -7.52 -7.91 4.15
C ALA A 101 -6.14 -7.76 4.79
N SER A 102 -6.03 -7.28 6.03
CA SER A 102 -4.74 -7.24 6.74
C SER A 102 -4.31 -8.58 7.32
N TRP A 103 -5.24 -9.51 7.51
CA TRP A 103 -4.92 -10.90 7.86
C TRP A 103 -4.14 -11.60 6.74
N LEU A 104 -4.50 -11.38 5.47
CA LEU A 104 -3.72 -11.82 4.30
C LEU A 104 -2.36 -11.11 4.15
N LEU A 105 -1.99 -10.24 5.09
CA LEU A 105 -0.68 -9.58 5.14
C LEU A 105 0.22 -10.09 6.27
N LEU A 106 -0.26 -11.04 7.08
CA LEU A 106 0.54 -11.64 8.15
C LEU A 106 1.67 -12.49 7.59
N LYS A 107 2.78 -12.60 8.33
CA LYS A 107 3.97 -13.34 7.88
C LYS A 107 3.78 -14.85 7.86
N ASP A 108 3.04 -15.37 8.85
CA ASP A 108 2.82 -16.81 9.03
C ASP A 108 1.53 -17.30 8.37
N GLU A 109 0.89 -16.47 7.55
CA GLU A 109 -0.37 -16.81 6.89
C GLU A 109 -0.12 -17.56 5.58
N PRO A 110 -0.65 -18.80 5.41
CA PRO A 110 -0.43 -19.59 4.20
C PRO A 110 -0.84 -18.89 2.91
N PHE A 111 -1.86 -18.04 2.95
CA PHE A 111 -2.36 -17.28 1.80
C PHE A 111 -1.86 -15.82 1.78
N SER A 112 -0.71 -15.56 2.43
CA SER A 112 -0.16 -14.20 2.53
C SER A 112 0.21 -13.63 1.16
N VAL A 113 -0.30 -12.44 0.85
CA VAL A 113 0.04 -11.68 -0.37
C VAL A 113 1.11 -10.61 -0.11
N THR A 114 1.74 -10.63 1.08
CA THR A 114 2.73 -9.63 1.49
C THR A 114 3.92 -9.57 0.54
N LEU A 115 4.44 -10.72 0.08
CA LEU A 115 5.58 -10.75 -0.83
C LEU A 115 5.24 -10.15 -2.19
N LEU A 116 4.05 -10.44 -2.73
CA LEU A 116 3.53 -9.84 -3.95
C LEU A 116 3.40 -8.32 -3.81
N LEU A 117 2.82 -7.85 -2.69
CA LEU A 117 2.68 -6.42 -2.40
C LEU A 117 4.05 -5.72 -2.37
N LEU A 118 5.03 -6.30 -1.65
CA LEU A 118 6.37 -5.74 -1.54
C LEU A 118 7.10 -5.72 -2.89
N ALA A 119 6.97 -6.78 -3.69
CA ALA A 119 7.55 -6.88 -5.02
C ALA A 119 6.99 -5.81 -5.96
N MET A 120 5.65 -5.72 -6.07
CA MET A 120 4.97 -4.82 -7.00
C MET A 120 5.15 -3.34 -6.64
N LEU A 121 5.31 -3.04 -5.35
CA LEU A 121 5.54 -1.67 -4.89
C LEU A 121 7.03 -1.35 -4.72
N ASP A 122 7.95 -2.24 -5.10
CA ASP A 122 9.39 -1.94 -5.12
C ASP A 122 9.72 -0.83 -6.14
N PRO A 123 10.67 0.08 -5.87
CA PRO A 123 11.10 1.09 -6.84
C PRO A 123 11.50 0.52 -8.21
N ILE A 124 12.06 -0.70 -8.26
CA ILE A 124 12.41 -1.37 -9.52
C ILE A 124 11.16 -1.61 -10.37
N MET A 125 10.07 -2.04 -9.74
CA MET A 125 8.80 -2.31 -10.41
C MET A 125 7.98 -1.03 -10.65
N THR A 126 8.11 -0.02 -9.80
CA THR A 126 7.29 1.19 -9.90
C THR A 126 7.88 2.25 -10.83
N LYS A 127 9.21 2.34 -10.95
CA LYS A 127 9.88 3.33 -11.80
C LYS A 127 9.46 3.28 -13.28
N PRO A 128 9.28 2.11 -13.91
CA PRO A 128 8.84 2.01 -15.30
C PRO A 128 7.50 2.67 -15.61
N TRP A 129 6.59 2.80 -14.64
CA TRP A 129 5.27 3.41 -14.86
C TRP A 129 5.36 4.89 -15.25
N HIS A 130 6.45 5.57 -14.86
CA HIS A 130 6.69 6.97 -15.24
C HIS A 130 7.01 7.16 -16.73
N HIS A 131 7.38 6.09 -17.43
CA HIS A 131 7.78 6.11 -18.85
C HIS A 131 6.77 5.41 -19.76
N MET A 132 5.57 5.10 -19.25
CA MET A 132 4.53 4.41 -20.02
C MET A 132 4.07 5.21 -21.24
N SER A 133 4.05 6.54 -21.15
CA SER A 133 3.67 7.42 -22.27
C SER A 133 4.66 7.31 -23.42
N ASP A 134 5.94 7.13 -23.14
CA ASP A 134 7.01 7.21 -24.14
C ASP A 134 6.86 6.08 -25.18
N LYS A 135 6.41 4.91 -24.72
CA LYS A 135 6.07 3.75 -25.58
C LYS A 135 4.95 4.03 -26.58
N PHE A 136 4.03 4.96 -26.30
CA PHE A 136 2.98 5.30 -27.25
C PHE A 136 3.44 6.28 -28.33
N HIS A 137 4.58 6.95 -28.12
CA HIS A 137 5.11 7.94 -29.05
C HIS A 137 6.20 7.37 -29.95
N ASN A 138 6.97 6.39 -29.44
CA ASN A 138 8.12 5.80 -30.13
C ASN A 138 7.97 4.28 -30.17
N ASP A 139 8.60 3.61 -31.16
CA ASP A 139 8.81 2.15 -31.18
C ASP A 139 9.86 1.69 -30.13
N GLU A 140 9.82 2.31 -28.96
CA GLU A 140 10.71 2.00 -27.86
C GLU A 140 10.40 0.62 -27.26
N PRO A 141 11.41 -0.05 -26.67
CA PRO A 141 11.21 -1.26 -25.90
C PRO A 141 10.15 -1.10 -24.79
N MET A 142 9.73 -2.22 -24.21
CA MET A 142 8.82 -2.20 -23.06
C MET A 142 9.34 -1.25 -21.95
N PRO A 143 8.48 -0.52 -21.21
CA PRO A 143 8.92 0.54 -20.31
C PRO A 143 9.92 0.07 -19.24
N PHE A 144 9.79 -1.19 -18.81
CA PHE A 144 10.78 -1.82 -17.92
C PHE A 144 12.17 -1.88 -18.56
N HIS A 145 12.24 -2.33 -19.82
CA HIS A 145 13.48 -2.38 -20.59
C HIS A 145 14.04 -0.99 -20.87
N SER A 146 13.22 -0.01 -21.23
CA SER A 146 13.70 1.38 -21.41
C SER A 146 14.26 1.97 -20.11
N THR A 147 13.66 1.64 -18.96
CA THR A 147 14.09 2.15 -17.65
C THR A 147 15.37 1.49 -17.14
N HIS A 148 15.52 0.18 -17.36
CA HIS A 148 16.56 -0.63 -16.72
C HIS A 148 17.57 -1.26 -17.69
N GLY A 149 17.40 -1.03 -19.00
CA GLY A 149 18.30 -1.51 -20.06
C GLY A 149 18.22 -3.01 -20.36
N ARG A 150 17.28 -3.73 -19.76
CA ARG A 150 17.10 -5.19 -19.90
C ARG A 150 15.66 -5.59 -19.58
N THR A 151 15.23 -6.77 -20.02
CA THR A 151 13.88 -7.26 -19.74
C THR A 151 13.69 -7.52 -18.24
N LEU A 152 12.43 -7.64 -17.78
CA LEU A 152 12.14 -8.00 -16.38
C LEU A 152 12.85 -9.29 -15.98
N TRP A 153 12.79 -10.33 -16.82
CA TRP A 153 13.38 -11.63 -16.54
C TRP A 153 14.90 -11.60 -16.51
N ASP A 154 15.53 -10.90 -17.46
CA ASP A 154 16.98 -10.72 -17.43
C ASP A 154 17.42 -9.91 -16.20
N TYR A 155 16.59 -8.96 -15.76
CA TYR A 155 16.86 -8.16 -14.57
C TYR A 155 16.82 -9.00 -13.30
N THR A 156 15.77 -9.82 -13.13
CA THR A 156 15.60 -10.66 -11.93
C THR A 156 16.71 -11.70 -11.81
N CYS A 157 17.23 -12.26 -12.92
CA CYS A 157 18.39 -13.15 -12.88
C CYS A 157 19.63 -12.54 -12.19
N HIS A 158 19.76 -11.21 -12.18
CA HIS A 158 20.89 -10.49 -11.57
C HIS A 158 20.54 -9.79 -10.25
N GLU A 159 19.28 -9.85 -9.82
CA GLU A 159 18.80 -9.23 -8.57
C GLU A 159 18.13 -10.30 -7.69
N PRO A 160 18.93 -11.06 -6.91
CA PRO A 160 18.45 -12.23 -6.17
C PRO A 160 17.26 -11.91 -5.27
N LYS A 161 17.25 -10.74 -4.62
CA LYS A 161 16.15 -10.33 -3.74
C LYS A 161 14.83 -10.21 -4.49
N LEU A 162 14.83 -9.54 -5.65
CA LEU A 162 13.62 -9.38 -6.45
C LEU A 162 13.19 -10.71 -7.08
N ASN A 163 14.15 -11.53 -7.50
CA ASN A 163 13.87 -12.87 -8.01
C ASN A 163 13.17 -13.76 -6.97
N HIS A 164 13.68 -13.78 -5.73
CA HIS A 164 13.04 -14.50 -4.64
C HIS A 164 11.64 -13.97 -4.37
N LEU A 165 11.47 -12.65 -4.25
CA LEU A 165 10.16 -12.04 -4.03
C LEU A 165 9.13 -12.40 -5.11
N ILE A 166 9.52 -12.37 -6.40
CA ILE A 166 8.63 -12.71 -7.51
C ILE A 166 8.32 -14.20 -7.53
N ASN A 167 9.31 -15.08 -7.32
CA ASN A 167 9.08 -16.52 -7.30
C ASN A 167 8.17 -16.94 -6.14
N ASP A 168 8.40 -16.37 -4.96
CA ASP A 168 7.58 -16.64 -3.78
C ASP A 168 6.15 -16.11 -4.00
N ALA A 169 6.01 -14.91 -4.56
CA ALA A 169 4.71 -14.34 -4.92
C ALA A 169 3.95 -15.17 -5.96
N MET A 170 4.64 -15.73 -6.97
CA MET A 170 4.03 -16.63 -7.95
C MET A 170 3.64 -17.98 -7.33
N SER A 171 4.40 -18.46 -6.34
CA SER A 171 4.07 -19.70 -5.64
C SER A 171 2.85 -19.58 -4.73
N SER A 172 2.59 -18.38 -4.19
CA SER A 172 1.40 -18.09 -3.36
C SER A 172 0.09 -17.95 -4.15
N ASP A 173 0.16 -17.89 -5.48
CA ASP A 173 -1.00 -17.77 -6.39
C ASP A 173 -1.50 -19.13 -6.94
N ALA A 174 -0.79 -20.22 -6.64
CA ALA A 174 -1.08 -21.59 -7.11
C ALA A 174 -1.96 -22.38 -6.12
#